data_AF-A0A7S7PYJ7-F1
#
_entry.id   AF-A0A7S7PYJ7-F1
#
_cell.length_a   1.000
_cell.length_b   1.000
_cell.length_c   1.000
_cell.angle_alpha   90.00
_cell.angle_beta   90.00
_cell.angle_gamma   90.00
#
_symmetry.space_group_name_H-M   'P 1'
#
loop_
_entity.id
_entity.type
_entity.pdbx_description
1 polymer ?
#
loop_
_entity_poly.entity_id
_entity_poly.type
_entity_poly.pdbx_seq_one_letter_code
_entity_poly.pdbx_strand_id
1 'polypeptide(L)'
;MTKADQPSEHLRLAAELAVGLARRLSMTLEPGDLPDYYWHYAQTPFEDGCDVLWELGVALTLVTTATGYQGMTRQQYVDAKGHPGEETFAVYKFFQAHETRARVLACGEISYVLFKRLLEAYVETACEYGPAGTQLFSGSEPFKPTAEFDSEIAALVACGYAERCGDMVKWTAKIAPAIQPEPRQADRGPEITLQRTVLDRVASLLQDRNPIAAIALVRAETGADLHMCKAYVDDLVQKSRRSK
;
A
#
# COMPACT_ATOMS: atom_id res chain seq x y z
N MET A 1 -0.19 -38.04 11.79
CA MET A 1 0.06 -36.58 11.79
C MET A 1 -0.09 -36.08 13.20
N THR A 2 1.03 -35.84 13.86
CA THR A 2 1.07 -35.28 15.21
C THR A 2 0.79 -33.77 15.13
N LYS A 3 0.37 -33.16 16.24
CA LYS A 3 0.06 -31.72 16.37
C LYS A 3 1.21 -30.77 15.97
N ALA A 4 2.41 -31.30 15.72
CA ALA A 4 3.62 -30.59 15.33
C ALA A 4 3.72 -30.28 13.82
N ASP A 5 2.94 -30.94 12.95
CA ASP A 5 3.01 -30.72 11.49
C ASP A 5 2.08 -29.61 10.98
N GLN A 6 1.34 -28.96 11.87
CA GLN A 6 0.38 -27.93 11.49
C GLN A 6 1.04 -26.54 11.55
N PRO A 7 0.98 -25.74 10.47
CA PRO A 7 1.50 -24.38 10.49
C PRO A 7 0.78 -23.56 11.56
N SER A 8 1.53 -22.69 12.24
CA SER A 8 0.99 -21.85 13.32
C SER A 8 -0.17 -20.99 12.81
N GLU A 9 -1.11 -20.65 13.69
CA GLU A 9 -2.24 -19.76 13.34
C GLU A 9 -1.74 -18.42 12.81
N HIS A 10 -0.60 -17.95 13.33
CA HIS A 10 0.05 -16.73 12.87
C HIS A 10 0.55 -16.82 11.42
N LEU A 11 1.16 -17.95 11.04
CA LEU A 11 1.61 -18.18 9.66
C LEU A 11 0.43 -18.36 8.69
N ARG A 12 -0.66 -19.02 9.15
CA ARG A 12 -1.90 -19.12 8.38
C ARG A 12 -2.52 -17.74 8.15
N LEU A 13 -2.54 -16.90 9.19
CA LEU A 13 -2.99 -15.51 9.05
C LEU A 13 -2.13 -14.75 8.04
N ALA A 14 -0.80 -14.87 8.11
CA ALA A 14 0.08 -14.24 7.12
C ALA A 14 -0.26 -14.69 5.68
N ALA A 15 -0.51 -15.99 5.48
CA ALA A 15 -0.87 -16.52 4.17
C ALA A 15 -2.19 -15.93 3.64
N GLU A 16 -3.23 -15.85 4.48
CA GLU A 16 -4.51 -15.25 4.07
C GLU A 16 -4.40 -13.74 3.85
N LEU A 17 -3.67 -13.00 4.70
CA LEU A 17 -3.43 -11.57 4.51
C LEU A 17 -2.68 -11.30 3.21
N ALA A 18 -1.69 -12.11 2.85
CA ALA A 18 -0.97 -11.98 1.58
C ALA A 18 -1.88 -12.22 0.37
N VAL A 19 -2.77 -13.21 0.43
CA VAL A 19 -3.79 -13.45 -0.60
C VAL A 19 -4.74 -12.25 -0.73
N GLY A 20 -5.26 -11.77 0.40
CA GLY A 20 -6.20 -10.65 0.43
C GLY A 20 -5.57 -9.36 -0.07
N LEU A 21 -4.32 -9.09 0.32
CA LEU A 21 -3.57 -7.91 -0.12
C LEU A 21 -3.29 -7.97 -1.63
N ALA A 22 -2.82 -9.11 -2.15
CA ALA A 22 -2.62 -9.30 -3.59
C ALA A 22 -3.91 -9.08 -4.40
N ARG A 23 -5.04 -9.60 -3.90
CA ARG A 23 -6.35 -9.38 -4.53
C ARG A 23 -6.73 -7.90 -4.52
N ARG A 24 -6.63 -7.23 -3.37
CA ARG A 24 -6.98 -5.82 -3.22
C ARG A 24 -6.11 -4.91 -4.08
N LEU A 25 -4.81 -5.16 -4.14
CA LEU A 25 -3.90 -4.44 -5.03
C LEU A 25 -4.28 -4.67 -6.49
N SER A 26 -4.54 -5.90 -6.91
CA SER A 26 -4.98 -6.18 -8.31
C SER A 26 -6.29 -5.48 -8.68
N MET A 27 -7.17 -5.20 -7.72
CA MET A 27 -8.43 -4.47 -7.93
C MET A 27 -8.27 -2.95 -7.90
N THR A 28 -7.12 -2.43 -7.47
CA THR A 28 -6.90 -1.01 -7.19
C THR A 28 -5.81 -0.40 -8.08
N LEU A 29 -4.76 -1.17 -8.39
CA LEU A 29 -3.62 -0.71 -9.16
C LEU A 29 -3.92 -0.60 -10.65
N GLU A 30 -3.16 0.26 -11.32
CA GLU A 30 -3.29 0.46 -12.76
C GLU A 30 -2.66 -0.72 -13.50
N PRO A 31 -3.28 -1.20 -14.60
CA PRO A 31 -2.68 -2.23 -15.43
C PRO A 31 -1.42 -1.69 -16.10
N GLY A 32 -0.37 -2.50 -16.12
CA GLY A 32 0.86 -2.24 -16.87
C GLY A 32 0.78 -2.70 -18.32
N ASP A 33 1.81 -2.37 -19.10
CA ASP A 33 1.91 -2.76 -20.51
C ASP A 33 2.14 -4.27 -20.69
N LEU A 34 2.64 -4.95 -19.65
CA LEU A 34 2.84 -6.40 -19.63
C LEU A 34 1.61 -7.12 -19.05
N PRO A 35 1.19 -8.26 -19.63
CA PRO A 35 0.05 -9.02 -19.12
C PRO A 35 0.19 -9.41 -17.64
N ASP A 36 -0.87 -9.13 -16.87
CA ASP A 36 -0.96 -9.35 -15.42
C ASP A 36 0.04 -8.58 -14.56
N TYR A 37 0.74 -7.60 -15.13
CA TYR A 37 1.54 -6.66 -14.34
C TYR A 37 0.71 -5.42 -14.02
N TYR A 38 0.94 -4.89 -12.84
CA TYR A 38 0.29 -3.71 -12.30
C TYR A 38 1.33 -2.69 -11.88
N TRP A 39 0.97 -1.42 -11.90
CA TRP A 39 1.82 -0.35 -11.40
C TRP A 39 1.01 0.63 -10.58
N HIS A 40 1.72 1.43 -9.80
CA HIS A 40 1.14 2.49 -9.00
C HIS A 40 2.05 3.72 -9.08
N TYR A 41 1.48 4.91 -8.94
CA TYR A 41 2.28 6.06 -8.56
C TYR A 41 2.77 5.81 -7.13
N ALA A 42 4.08 5.99 -6.85
CA ALA A 42 4.71 5.71 -5.56
C ALA A 42 3.99 6.42 -4.39
N GLN A 43 3.02 5.74 -3.81
CA GLN A 43 2.11 6.23 -2.77
C GLN A 43 1.88 5.07 -1.80
N THR A 44 2.05 5.35 -0.53
CA THR A 44 1.54 4.49 0.54
C THR A 44 0.01 4.54 0.52
N PRO A 45 -0.70 3.42 0.76
CA PRO A 45 -0.19 2.10 1.17
C PRO A 45 0.31 1.18 0.04
N PHE A 46 0.14 1.55 -1.23
CA PHE A 46 0.36 0.65 -2.35
C PHE A 46 1.81 0.19 -2.50
N GLU A 47 2.76 1.10 -2.32
CA GLU A 47 4.19 0.76 -2.38
C GLU A 47 4.55 -0.26 -1.30
N ASP A 48 4.13 -0.03 -0.05
CA ASP A 48 4.37 -0.95 1.06
C ASP A 48 3.72 -2.30 0.84
N GLY A 49 2.51 -2.31 0.27
CA GLY A 49 1.78 -3.52 -0.07
C GLY A 49 2.48 -4.35 -1.15
N CYS A 50 3.02 -3.71 -2.18
CA CYS A 50 3.78 -4.40 -3.23
C CYS A 50 5.12 -4.92 -2.68
N ASP A 51 5.82 -4.10 -1.91
CA ASP A 51 7.09 -4.43 -1.27
C ASP A 51 6.97 -5.66 -0.36
N VAL A 52 5.95 -5.69 0.51
CA VAL A 52 5.79 -6.80 1.45
C VAL A 52 5.48 -8.12 0.73
N LEU A 53 4.67 -8.08 -0.34
CA LEU A 53 4.38 -9.27 -1.16
C LEU A 53 5.61 -9.73 -1.95
N TRP A 54 6.44 -8.80 -2.40
CA TRP A 54 7.70 -9.11 -3.05
C TRP A 54 8.71 -9.75 -2.08
N GLU A 55 8.86 -9.19 -0.88
CA GLU A 55 9.72 -9.75 0.18
C GLU A 55 9.27 -11.15 0.62
N LEU A 56 7.96 -11.41 0.63
CA LEU A 56 7.38 -12.73 0.89
C LEU A 56 7.58 -13.72 -0.28
N GLY A 57 8.12 -13.28 -1.41
CA GLY A 57 8.30 -14.11 -2.59
C GLY A 57 6.97 -14.54 -3.24
N VAL A 58 5.91 -13.76 -3.05
CA VAL A 58 4.57 -14.00 -3.62
C VAL A 58 4.15 -12.97 -4.67
N ALA A 59 5.10 -12.12 -5.07
CA ALA A 59 5.00 -11.25 -6.22
C ALA A 59 6.29 -11.31 -7.05
N LEU A 60 6.15 -11.10 -8.36
CA LEU A 60 7.24 -10.82 -9.27
C LEU A 60 7.32 -9.32 -9.48
N THR A 61 8.54 -8.78 -9.55
CA THR A 61 8.77 -7.36 -9.79
C THR A 61 9.70 -7.20 -10.98
N LEU A 62 9.35 -6.27 -11.87
CA LEU A 62 10.21 -5.79 -12.93
C LEU A 62 10.39 -4.29 -12.78
N VAL A 63 11.59 -3.79 -13.03
CA VAL A 63 11.93 -2.38 -12.93
C VAL A 63 12.20 -1.83 -14.33
N THR A 64 11.57 -0.71 -14.66
CA THR A 64 11.79 0.00 -15.92
C THR A 64 13.18 0.63 -15.94
N THR A 65 13.94 0.34 -16.99
CA THR A 65 15.26 0.90 -17.28
C THR A 65 15.26 1.53 -18.67
N ALA A 66 16.32 2.29 -19.01
CA ALA A 66 16.52 2.83 -20.35
C ALA A 66 16.52 1.77 -21.48
N THR A 67 16.78 0.50 -21.12
CA THR A 67 16.83 -0.64 -22.07
C THR A 67 15.59 -1.54 -22.02
N GLY A 68 14.57 -1.18 -21.24
CA GLY A 68 13.37 -2.00 -21.01
C GLY A 68 13.25 -2.49 -19.57
N TYR A 69 12.51 -3.57 -19.35
CA TYR A 69 12.27 -4.13 -18.01
C TYR A 69 13.39 -5.08 -17.57
N GLN A 70 13.84 -4.92 -16.32
CA GLN A 70 14.82 -5.81 -15.70
C GLN A 70 14.32 -6.32 -14.35
N GLY A 71 14.57 -7.60 -14.07
CA GLY A 71 14.38 -8.14 -12.73
C GLY A 71 15.46 -7.59 -11.80
N MET A 72 15.03 -7.02 -10.68
CA MET A 72 15.93 -6.58 -9.62
C MET A 72 15.62 -7.37 -8.36
N THR A 73 16.49 -7.29 -7.36
CA THR A 73 16.16 -7.58 -5.96
C THR A 73 15.62 -6.31 -5.30
N ARG A 74 14.96 -6.44 -4.15
CA ARG A 74 14.46 -5.28 -3.42
C ARG A 74 15.58 -4.29 -3.06
N GLN A 75 16.72 -4.80 -2.58
CA GLN A 75 17.85 -3.93 -2.24
C GLN A 75 18.35 -3.16 -3.45
N GLN A 76 18.50 -3.83 -4.61
CA GLN A 76 18.90 -3.17 -5.86
C GLN A 76 17.91 -2.09 -6.30
N TYR A 77 16.60 -2.33 -6.13
CA TYR A 77 15.59 -1.32 -6.46
C TYR A 77 15.64 -0.12 -5.52
N VAL A 78 15.78 -0.33 -4.21
CA VAL A 78 15.94 0.75 -3.22
C VAL A 78 17.19 1.58 -3.51
N ASP A 79 18.31 0.92 -3.81
CA ASP A 79 19.56 1.58 -4.15
C ASP A 79 19.42 2.40 -5.45
N ALA A 80 18.73 1.88 -6.46
CA ALA A 80 18.48 2.59 -7.71
C ALA A 80 17.59 3.83 -7.53
N LYS A 81 16.52 3.73 -6.73
CA LYS A 81 15.60 4.85 -6.44
C LYS A 81 16.29 6.01 -5.69
N GLY A 82 17.38 5.74 -4.97
CA GLY A 82 18.15 6.73 -4.24
C GLY A 82 19.03 7.66 -5.10
N HIS A 83 19.13 7.43 -6.42
CA HIS A 83 19.97 8.22 -7.32
C HIS A 83 19.17 9.37 -7.98
N PRO A 84 19.59 10.64 -7.83
CA PRO A 84 18.91 11.77 -8.45
C PRO A 84 18.89 11.67 -9.99
N GLY A 85 17.70 11.70 -10.59
CA GLY A 85 17.51 11.70 -12.06
C GLY A 85 17.25 10.33 -12.69
N GLU A 86 17.33 9.24 -11.93
CA GLU A 86 17.01 7.88 -12.39
C GLU A 86 15.67 7.42 -11.79
N GLU A 87 14.57 7.97 -12.29
CA GLU A 87 13.23 7.52 -11.90
C GLU A 87 13.02 6.07 -12.37
N THR A 88 13.25 5.12 -11.48
CA THR A 88 12.98 3.71 -11.69
C THR A 88 11.55 3.41 -11.26
N PHE A 89 10.75 2.86 -12.18
CA PHE A 89 9.37 2.46 -11.92
C PHE A 89 9.31 0.94 -11.79
N ALA A 90 8.73 0.45 -10.71
CA ALA A 90 8.47 -0.97 -10.54
C ALA A 90 7.06 -1.33 -11.02
N VAL A 91 6.96 -2.46 -11.73
CA VAL A 91 5.71 -3.12 -12.06
C VAL A 91 5.67 -4.47 -11.36
N TYR A 92 4.49 -4.86 -10.87
CA TYR A 92 4.30 -6.01 -10.00
C TYR A 92 3.31 -6.99 -10.60
N LYS A 93 3.62 -8.29 -10.52
CA LYS A 93 2.69 -9.37 -10.83
C LYS A 93 2.51 -10.23 -9.59
N PHE A 94 1.26 -10.36 -9.14
CA PHE A 94 0.93 -11.13 -7.94
C PHE A 94 0.60 -12.58 -8.28
N PHE A 95 1.01 -13.52 -7.42
CA PHE A 95 0.66 -14.92 -7.61
C PHE A 95 -0.79 -15.24 -7.25
N GLN A 96 -1.28 -16.32 -7.84
CA GLN A 96 -2.63 -16.83 -7.58
C GLN A 96 -2.76 -17.30 -6.13
N ALA A 97 -3.98 -17.25 -5.60
CA ALA A 97 -4.22 -17.46 -4.17
C ALA A 97 -3.70 -18.80 -3.61
N HIS A 98 -3.77 -19.88 -4.39
CA HIS A 98 -3.25 -21.19 -3.97
C HIS A 98 -1.71 -21.20 -3.91
N GLU A 99 -1.04 -20.56 -4.88
CA GLU A 99 0.41 -20.45 -4.93
C GLU A 99 0.93 -19.53 -3.82
N THR A 100 0.29 -18.38 -3.61
CA THR A 100 0.60 -17.45 -2.52
C THR A 100 0.55 -18.15 -1.17
N ARG A 101 -0.53 -18.89 -0.88
CA ARG A 101 -0.63 -19.67 0.37
C ARG A 101 0.50 -20.69 0.50
N ALA A 102 0.74 -21.47 -0.55
CA ALA A 102 1.77 -22.51 -0.53
C ALA A 102 3.15 -21.92 -0.24
N ARG A 103 3.50 -20.79 -0.86
CA ARG A 103 4.78 -20.11 -0.68
C ARG A 103 4.94 -19.52 0.71
N VAL A 104 3.95 -18.81 1.24
CA VAL A 104 4.01 -18.24 2.61
C VAL A 104 4.13 -19.36 3.65
N LEU A 105 3.35 -20.43 3.51
CA LEU A 105 3.41 -21.57 4.43
C LEU A 105 4.75 -22.30 4.36
N ALA A 106 5.39 -22.35 3.18
CA ALA A 106 6.71 -22.97 2.99
C ALA A 106 7.85 -22.20 3.69
N CYS A 107 7.66 -20.92 4.05
CA CYS A 107 8.64 -20.17 4.85
C CYS A 107 8.83 -20.74 6.26
N GLY A 108 7.85 -21.48 6.79
CA GLY A 108 7.88 -22.07 8.14
C GLY A 108 7.67 -21.07 9.28
N GLU A 109 8.36 -19.92 9.23
CA GLU A 109 8.20 -18.81 10.16
C GLU A 109 8.27 -17.47 9.42
N ILE A 110 7.51 -16.48 9.89
CA ILE A 110 7.54 -15.11 9.40
C ILE A 110 8.05 -14.20 10.51
N SER A 111 8.97 -13.29 10.19
CA SER A 111 9.46 -12.35 11.19
C SER A 111 8.33 -11.41 11.66
N TYR A 112 8.36 -11.03 12.93
CA TYR A 112 7.38 -10.10 13.49
C TYR A 112 7.30 -8.78 12.69
N VAL A 113 8.46 -8.28 12.24
CA VAL A 113 8.54 -7.03 11.46
C VAL A 113 7.83 -7.17 10.11
N LEU A 114 8.06 -8.27 9.39
CA LEU A 114 7.43 -8.52 8.10
C LEU A 114 5.92 -8.76 8.25
N PHE A 115 5.53 -9.53 9.27
CA PHE A 115 4.13 -9.75 9.59
C PHE A 115 3.40 -8.43 9.92
N LYS A 116 4.02 -7.57 10.74
CA LYS A 116 3.45 -6.27 11.11
C LYS A 116 3.20 -5.42 9.86
N ARG A 117 4.19 -5.29 8.97
CA ARG A 117 4.06 -4.56 7.70
C ARG A 117 2.95 -5.15 6.82
N LEU A 118 2.85 -6.48 6.74
CA LEU A 118 1.79 -7.15 5.98
C LEU A 118 0.41 -6.84 6.54
N LEU A 119 0.24 -6.90 7.86
CA LEU A 119 -1.02 -6.59 8.52
C LEU A 119 -1.42 -5.13 8.30
N GLU A 120 -0.50 -4.19 8.48
CA GLU A 120 -0.72 -2.77 8.24
C GLU A 120 -1.09 -2.50 6.78
N ALA A 121 -0.32 -3.00 5.81
CA ALA A 121 -0.60 -2.83 4.39
C ALA A 121 -1.96 -3.42 4.00
N TYR A 122 -2.30 -4.61 4.51
CA TYR A 122 -3.62 -5.20 4.29
C TYR A 122 -4.74 -4.33 4.85
N VAL A 123 -4.67 -3.93 6.12
CA VAL A 123 -5.75 -3.17 6.78
C VAL A 123 -5.92 -1.79 6.16
N GLU A 124 -4.82 -1.07 5.91
CA GLU A 124 -4.83 0.26 5.29
C GLU A 124 -5.45 0.18 3.88
N THR A 125 -4.98 -0.77 3.06
CA THR A 125 -5.56 -1.00 1.72
C THR A 125 -7.03 -1.41 1.81
N ALA A 126 -7.38 -2.29 2.75
CA ALA A 126 -8.72 -2.85 2.87
C ALA A 126 -9.77 -1.85 3.33
N CYS A 127 -9.39 -0.91 4.19
CA CYS A 127 -10.31 0.07 4.75
C CYS A 127 -10.50 1.29 3.84
N GLU A 128 -9.46 1.71 3.13
CA GLU A 128 -9.48 2.98 2.39
C GLU A 128 -9.68 2.79 0.88
N TYR A 129 -9.30 1.64 0.32
CA TYR A 129 -9.18 1.46 -1.13
C TYR A 129 -9.94 0.23 -1.65
N GLY A 130 -10.18 0.24 -2.96
CA GLY A 130 -10.87 -0.81 -3.72
C GLY A 130 -12.18 -0.33 -4.35
N PRO A 131 -12.85 -1.20 -5.14
CA PRO A 131 -14.16 -0.93 -5.70
C PRO A 131 -15.21 -0.61 -4.62
N ALA A 132 -16.18 0.22 -4.97
CA ALA A 132 -17.25 0.62 -4.07
C ALA A 132 -17.98 -0.61 -3.50
N GLY A 133 -18.04 -0.71 -2.17
CA GLY A 133 -18.72 -1.79 -1.46
C GLY A 133 -17.83 -2.97 -1.07
N THR A 134 -16.53 -2.92 -1.38
CA THR A 134 -15.53 -3.94 -1.00
C THR A 134 -14.62 -3.50 0.15
N GLN A 135 -14.73 -2.24 0.57
CA GLN A 135 -13.99 -1.68 1.68
C GLN A 135 -14.45 -2.29 3.00
N LEU A 136 -13.50 -2.57 3.89
CA LEU A 136 -13.78 -2.89 5.28
C LEU A 136 -14.03 -1.60 6.06
N PHE A 137 -14.84 -1.68 7.11
CA PHE A 137 -15.11 -0.52 7.96
C PHE A 137 -13.92 -0.25 8.88
N SER A 138 -13.41 0.98 8.92
CA SER A 138 -12.28 1.36 9.79
C SER A 138 -12.70 1.78 11.22
N GLY A 139 -14.00 1.93 11.47
CA GLY A 139 -14.51 2.32 12.79
C GLY A 139 -14.61 1.16 13.79
N SER A 140 -15.12 1.46 14.99
CA SER A 140 -15.25 0.51 16.10
C SER A 140 -16.57 -0.28 16.11
N GLU A 141 -17.51 0.09 15.24
CA GLU A 141 -18.82 -0.56 15.13
C GLU A 141 -18.71 -1.89 14.35
N PRO A 142 -19.57 -2.88 14.65
CA PRO A 142 -19.66 -4.09 13.85
C PRO A 142 -20.04 -3.78 12.40
N PHE A 143 -19.43 -4.50 11.46
CA PHE A 143 -19.66 -4.37 10.02
C PHE A 143 -19.79 -5.73 9.36
N LYS A 144 -20.35 -5.77 8.15
CA LYS A 144 -20.52 -6.99 7.37
C LYS A 144 -19.50 -7.05 6.24
N PRO A 145 -18.45 -7.90 6.33
CA PRO A 145 -17.51 -8.07 5.22
C PRO A 145 -18.21 -8.71 4.02
N THR A 146 -17.71 -8.44 2.82
CA THR A 146 -18.14 -9.16 1.62
C THR A 146 -17.60 -10.60 1.65
N ALA A 147 -18.37 -11.54 1.08
CA ALA A 147 -18.03 -12.97 1.11
C ALA A 147 -16.68 -13.29 0.44
N GLU A 148 -16.21 -12.44 -0.46
CA GLU A 148 -14.92 -12.58 -1.11
C GLU A 148 -13.74 -12.50 -0.12
N PHE A 149 -13.91 -11.87 1.05
CA PHE A 149 -12.87 -11.71 2.08
C PHE A 149 -13.08 -12.62 3.31
N ASP A 150 -13.97 -13.60 3.24
CA ASP A 150 -14.31 -14.44 4.40
C ASP A 150 -13.12 -15.23 4.94
N SER A 151 -12.16 -15.61 4.08
CA SER A 151 -10.99 -16.39 4.50
C SER A 151 -10.04 -15.52 5.35
N GLU A 152 -9.80 -14.30 4.91
CA GLU A 152 -8.98 -13.29 5.58
C GLU A 152 -9.61 -12.88 6.91
N ILE A 153 -10.93 -12.66 6.92
CA ILE A 153 -11.68 -12.35 8.14
C ILE A 153 -11.65 -13.53 9.12
N ALA A 154 -11.86 -14.77 8.64
CA ALA A 154 -11.79 -15.94 9.51
C ALA A 154 -10.40 -16.09 10.15
N ALA A 155 -9.33 -15.83 9.41
CA ALA A 155 -7.97 -15.86 9.94
C ALA A 155 -7.71 -14.75 10.96
N LEU A 156 -8.21 -13.53 10.70
CA LEU A 156 -8.11 -12.40 11.65
C LEU A 156 -8.85 -12.71 12.96
N VAL A 157 -10.02 -13.36 12.87
CA VAL A 157 -10.79 -13.82 14.04
C VAL A 157 -10.04 -14.90 14.81
N ALA A 158 -9.52 -15.92 14.12
CA ALA A 158 -8.76 -17.01 14.75
C ALA A 158 -7.54 -16.49 15.53
N CYS A 159 -6.90 -15.43 15.05
CA CYS A 159 -5.77 -14.79 15.73
C CYS A 159 -6.16 -13.67 16.70
N GLY A 160 -7.45 -13.44 16.95
CA GLY A 160 -7.95 -12.45 17.89
C GLY A 160 -7.76 -10.98 17.47
N TYR A 161 -7.61 -10.71 16.18
CA TYR A 161 -7.61 -9.34 15.63
C TYR A 161 -9.03 -8.81 15.41
N ALA A 162 -9.98 -9.71 15.18
CA ALA A 162 -11.40 -9.42 15.04
C ALA A 162 -12.25 -10.40 15.88
N GLU A 163 -13.51 -10.04 16.13
CA GLU A 163 -14.50 -10.90 16.77
C GLU A 163 -15.76 -11.02 15.90
N ARG A 164 -16.40 -12.19 15.93
CA ARG A 164 -17.69 -12.41 15.25
C ARG A 164 -18.82 -11.95 16.16
N CYS A 165 -19.73 -11.15 15.62
CA CYS A 165 -20.94 -10.67 16.28
C CYS A 165 -22.16 -11.07 15.44
N GLY A 166 -22.54 -12.35 15.48
CA GLY A 166 -23.52 -12.90 14.54
C GLY A 166 -22.92 -13.04 13.13
N ASP A 167 -23.60 -12.49 12.12
CA ASP A 167 -23.09 -12.40 10.75
C ASP A 167 -22.17 -11.20 10.51
N MET A 168 -22.02 -10.33 11.52
CA MET A 168 -21.12 -9.19 11.49
C MET A 168 -19.76 -9.51 12.14
N VAL A 169 -18.81 -8.62 11.91
CA VAL A 169 -17.46 -8.66 12.43
C VAL A 169 -17.16 -7.33 13.10
N LYS A 170 -16.42 -7.36 14.20
CA LYS A 170 -15.95 -6.16 14.87
C LYS A 170 -14.45 -6.26 15.12
N TRP A 171 -13.75 -5.13 14.98
CA TRP A 171 -12.34 -5.04 15.29
C TRP A 171 -12.09 -5.08 16.80
N THR A 172 -11.03 -5.80 17.20
CA THR A 172 -10.58 -5.82 18.60
C THR A 172 -9.54 -4.72 18.85
N ALA A 173 -9.18 -4.48 20.11
CA ALA A 173 -8.08 -3.57 20.44
C ALA A 173 -6.73 -4.00 19.82
N LYS A 174 -6.55 -5.29 19.50
CA LYS A 174 -5.31 -5.83 18.94
C LYS A 174 -5.00 -5.32 17.54
N ILE A 175 -6.02 -4.97 16.76
CA ILE A 175 -5.84 -4.45 15.38
C ILE A 175 -5.71 -2.93 15.33
N ALA A 176 -5.95 -2.22 16.44
CA ALA A 176 -5.89 -0.76 16.48
C ALA A 176 -4.59 -0.17 15.91
N PRO A 177 -3.38 -0.73 16.19
CA PRO A 177 -2.14 -0.23 15.59
C PRO A 177 -2.06 -0.36 14.06
N ALA A 178 -2.88 -1.23 13.45
CA ALA A 178 -2.92 -1.42 12.00
C ALA A 178 -4.03 -0.60 11.32
N ILE A 179 -5.11 -0.26 12.04
CA ILE A 179 -6.20 0.61 11.54
C ILE A 179 -5.78 2.08 11.64
N GLN A 180 -5.12 2.43 12.74
CA GLN A 180 -4.52 3.74 12.96
C GLN A 180 -3.02 3.49 13.10
N PRO A 181 -2.31 3.17 12.00
CA PRO A 181 -0.86 3.16 12.06
C PRO A 181 -0.45 4.50 12.66
N GLU A 182 0.44 4.47 13.68
CA GLU A 182 1.12 5.69 14.09
C GLU A 182 1.55 6.36 12.80
N PRO A 183 1.31 7.69 12.62
CA PRO A 183 1.71 8.37 11.41
C PRO A 183 3.14 7.92 11.18
N ARG A 184 3.35 7.14 10.09
CA ARG A 184 4.70 6.71 9.72
C ARG A 184 5.48 8.00 9.87
N GLN A 185 6.63 7.96 10.54
CA GLN A 185 7.58 9.02 10.27
C GLN A 185 7.81 8.92 8.76
N ALA A 186 6.94 9.56 7.96
CA ALA A 186 7.37 10.56 7.04
C ALA A 186 8.49 11.20 7.82
N ASP A 187 9.70 10.77 7.48
CA ASP A 187 10.79 11.70 7.37
C ASP A 187 10.08 12.98 6.95
N ARG A 188 9.87 13.90 7.90
CA ARG A 188 9.26 15.18 7.59
C ARG A 188 10.37 15.78 6.78
N GLY A 189 10.38 15.43 5.49
CA GLY A 189 11.24 16.02 4.51
C GLY A 189 11.05 17.51 4.70
N PRO A 190 12.12 18.28 4.49
CA PRO A 190 12.13 19.70 4.78
C PRO A 190 10.82 20.32 4.28
N GLU A 191 10.13 21.04 5.17
CA GLU A 191 8.86 21.69 4.88
C GLU A 191 8.96 22.39 3.53
N ILE A 192 8.07 22.04 2.59
CA ILE A 192 8.11 22.58 1.22
C ILE A 192 8.04 24.10 1.31
N THR A 193 9.20 24.72 1.14
CA THR A 193 9.39 26.16 1.23
C THR A 193 9.66 26.66 -0.17
N LEU A 194 8.65 27.29 -0.77
CA LEU A 194 8.74 27.82 -2.12
C LEU A 194 9.00 29.32 -2.08
N GLN A 195 9.81 29.81 -3.01
CA GLN A 195 9.90 31.23 -3.25
C GLN A 195 8.55 31.77 -3.71
N ARG A 196 8.25 33.03 -3.37
CA ARG A 196 6.96 33.66 -3.65
C ARG A 196 6.59 33.64 -5.14
N THR A 197 7.57 33.81 -6.01
CA THR A 197 7.42 33.73 -7.47
C THR A 197 6.98 32.35 -7.95
N VAL A 198 7.44 31.27 -7.30
CA VAL A 198 7.03 29.90 -7.59
C VAL A 198 5.63 29.63 -7.04
N LEU A 199 5.33 30.12 -5.83
CA LEU A 199 3.99 30.05 -5.25
C LEU A 199 2.93 30.69 -6.15
N ASP A 200 3.23 31.86 -6.72
CA ASP A 200 2.30 32.56 -7.62
C ASP A 200 2.04 31.75 -8.90
N ARG A 201 3.08 31.09 -9.44
CA ARG A 201 2.95 30.18 -10.60
C ARG A 201 2.15 28.92 -10.26
N VAL A 202 2.40 28.32 -9.10
CA VAL A 202 1.61 27.19 -8.59
C VAL A 202 0.15 27.59 -8.43
N ALA A 203 -0.13 28.76 -7.85
CA ALA A 203 -1.48 29.28 -7.69
C ALA A 203 -2.18 29.51 -9.03
N SER A 204 -1.48 30.06 -10.04
CA SER A 204 -2.02 30.19 -11.41
C SER A 204 -2.39 28.83 -12.01
N LEU A 205 -1.50 27.84 -11.89
CA LEU A 205 -1.78 26.48 -12.39
C LEU A 205 -2.98 25.84 -11.70
N LEU A 206 -3.17 26.10 -10.40
CA LEU A 206 -4.35 25.62 -9.67
C LEU A 206 -5.63 26.36 -10.06
N GLN A 207 -5.57 27.65 -10.36
CA GLN A 207 -6.71 28.41 -10.92
C GLN A 207 -7.12 27.85 -12.29
N ASP A 208 -6.13 27.49 -13.12
CA ASP A 208 -6.32 26.84 -14.42
C ASP A 208 -6.71 25.36 -14.31
N ARG A 209 -6.96 24.85 -13.09
CA ARG A 209 -7.31 23.45 -12.78
C ARG A 209 -6.29 22.43 -13.28
N ASN A 210 -5.01 22.78 -13.24
CA ASN A 210 -3.90 21.90 -13.61
C ASN A 210 -3.04 21.52 -12.39
N PRO A 211 -3.56 20.69 -11.47
CA PRO A 211 -2.84 20.29 -10.26
C PRO A 211 -1.60 19.43 -10.58
N ILE A 212 -1.59 18.71 -11.70
CA ILE A 212 -0.45 17.88 -12.10
C ILE A 212 0.75 18.76 -12.45
N ALA A 213 0.54 19.81 -13.25
CA ALA A 213 1.61 20.77 -13.56
C ALA A 213 2.08 21.52 -12.30
N ALA A 214 1.16 21.82 -11.38
CA ALA A 214 1.51 22.42 -10.09
C ALA A 214 2.42 21.48 -9.26
N ILE A 215 2.06 20.20 -9.15
CA ILE A 215 2.87 19.17 -8.44
C ILE A 215 4.24 19.03 -9.10
N ALA A 216 4.30 18.96 -10.43
CA ALA A 216 5.56 18.87 -11.16
C ALA A 216 6.45 20.10 -10.94
N LEU A 217 5.87 21.30 -10.89
CA LEU A 217 6.60 22.55 -10.61
C LEU A 217 7.14 22.57 -9.18
N VAL A 218 6.32 22.23 -8.18
CA VAL A 218 6.76 22.15 -6.77
C VAL A 218 7.91 21.16 -6.63
N ARG A 219 7.81 20.02 -7.30
CA ARG A 219 8.84 18.98 -7.30
C ARG A 219 10.14 19.45 -7.95
N ALA A 220 10.06 20.09 -9.12
CA ALA A 220 11.24 20.61 -9.82
C ALA A 220 12.00 21.66 -9.00
N GLU A 221 11.28 22.47 -8.23
CA GLU A 221 11.85 23.59 -7.47
C GLU A 221 12.39 23.16 -6.09
N THR A 222 11.86 22.09 -5.50
CA THR A 222 12.23 21.64 -4.15
C THR A 222 13.05 20.36 -4.11
N GLY A 223 13.03 19.57 -5.19
CA GLY A 223 13.58 18.22 -5.20
C GLY A 223 12.84 17.24 -4.26
N ALA A 224 11.71 17.65 -3.68
CA ALA A 224 10.96 16.83 -2.73
C ALA A 224 10.26 15.66 -3.43
N ASP A 225 9.96 14.63 -2.66
CA ASP A 225 9.27 13.45 -3.16
C ASP A 225 7.87 13.80 -3.70
N LEU A 226 7.42 12.99 -4.67
CA LEU A 226 6.13 13.18 -5.33
C LEU A 226 4.97 13.20 -4.33
N HIS A 227 5.01 12.32 -3.32
CA HIS A 227 3.96 12.25 -2.29
C HIS A 227 3.89 13.55 -1.47
N MET A 228 5.04 14.14 -1.11
CA MET A 228 5.10 15.42 -0.40
C MET A 228 4.58 16.56 -1.27
N CYS A 229 4.99 16.61 -2.55
CA CYS A 229 4.55 17.64 -3.49
C CYS A 229 3.04 17.55 -3.75
N LYS A 230 2.50 16.33 -3.87
CA LYS A 230 1.07 16.08 -4.01
C LYS A 230 0.30 16.52 -2.76
N ALA A 231 0.73 16.08 -1.58
CA ALA A 231 0.08 16.45 -0.32
C ALA A 231 0.06 17.97 -0.11
N TYR A 232 1.17 18.64 -0.43
CA TYR A 232 1.28 20.09 -0.40
C TYR A 232 0.29 20.79 -1.34
N VAL A 233 0.23 20.34 -2.60
CA VAL A 233 -0.69 20.91 -3.59
C VAL A 233 -2.16 20.64 -3.23
N ASP A 234 -2.48 19.44 -2.73
CA ASP A 234 -3.83 19.09 -2.29
C ASP A 234 -4.29 19.97 -1.11
N ASP A 235 -3.40 20.26 -0.15
CA ASP A 235 -3.68 21.20 0.95
C ASP A 235 -3.92 22.63 0.44
N LEU A 236 -3.14 23.11 -0.54
CA LEU A 236 -3.39 24.42 -1.17
C LEU A 236 -4.76 24.47 -1.87
N VAL A 237 -5.13 23.41 -2.59
CA VAL A 237 -6.46 23.29 -3.21
C VAL A 237 -7.55 23.32 -2.14
N GLN A 238 -7.38 22.59 -1.03
CA GLN A 238 -8.35 22.54 0.05
C GLN A 238 -8.50 23.90 0.77
N LYS A 239 -7.39 24.59 1.04
CA LYS A 239 -7.37 25.95 1.60
C LYS A 239 -8.06 26.95 0.68
N SER A 240 -7.80 26.90 -0.62
CA SER A 240 -8.45 27.78 -1.61
C SER A 240 -9.98 27.62 -1.68
N ARG A 241 -10.49 26.41 -1.39
CA ARG A 241 -11.93 26.11 -1.34
C ARG A 241 -12.60 26.57 -0.04
N ARG A 242 -11.84 26.69 1.06
CA ARG A 242 -12.33 27.18 2.36
C ARG A 242 -12.32 28.70 2.49
N SER A 243 -11.54 29.39 1.65
CA SER A 243 -11.44 30.85 1.60
C SER A 243 -12.42 31.51 0.61
N LYS A 244 -13.34 30.74 0.02
CA LYS A 244 -14.48 31.22 -0.77
C LYS A 244 -15.77 30.94 -0.01
#